data_AF-A0A916T1K1-F1
#
_entry.id   AF-A0A916T1K1-F1
#
_cell.length_a   1.000
_cell.length_b   1.000
_cell.length_c   1.000
_cell.angle_alpha   90.00
_cell.angle_beta   90.00
_cell.angle_gamma   90.00
#
_symmetry.space_group_name_H-M   'P 1'
#
loop_
_entity.id
_entity.type
_entity.pdbx_description
1 polymer ?
#
loop_
_entity_poly.entity_id
_entity_poly.type
_entity_poly.pdbx_seq_one_letter_code
_entity_poly.pdbx_strand_id
1 'polypeptide(L)'
;MSSETQPALDKLLASAPFQRCRHEAARTANDPTALTSLLDRVAAHEFGIGQLPDTRGGIDIDIACAVVDAHIAELNAGDGTSAIADARCRLVIAALHYLVDKNDVIPDDLPEGHVDDVAVLRWATHVARGEAPAE
;
A
#
# COMPACT_ATOMS: atom_id res chain seq x y z
N MET A 1 -7.75 -12.16 19.86
CA MET A 1 -6.52 -11.45 19.43
C MET A 1 -6.97 -10.33 18.51
N SER A 2 -6.92 -9.03 18.79
CA SER A 2 -6.98 -8.22 20.01
C SER A 2 -7.55 -6.89 19.48
N SER A 3 -8.65 -6.40 20.05
CA SER A 3 -9.36 -5.19 19.57
C SER A 3 -8.56 -3.87 19.72
N GLU A 4 -7.32 -3.93 20.21
CA GLU A 4 -6.42 -2.79 20.38
C GLU A 4 -5.66 -2.40 19.10
N THR A 5 -5.55 -3.28 18.11
CA THR A 5 -4.86 -2.98 16.84
C THR A 5 -5.68 -2.06 15.93
N GLN A 6 -7.01 -2.16 15.97
CA GLN A 6 -7.95 -1.35 15.19
C GLN A 6 -7.83 0.16 15.45
N PRO A 7 -7.87 0.65 16.71
CA PRO A 7 -7.78 2.09 16.98
C PRO A 7 -6.42 2.70 16.66
N ALA A 8 -5.35 1.91 16.60
CA ALA A 8 -4.03 2.37 16.14
C ALA A 8 -4.01 2.53 14.61
N LEU A 9 -4.55 1.56 13.88
CA LEU A 9 -4.69 1.62 12.43
C LEU A 9 -5.61 2.77 11.99
N ASP A 10 -6.74 2.99 12.65
CA ASP A 10 -7.66 4.09 12.31
C ASP A 10 -6.98 5.47 12.44
N LYS A 11 -6.16 5.65 13.47
CA LYS A 11 -5.37 6.88 13.65
C LYS A 11 -4.32 7.04 12.55
N LEU A 12 -3.68 5.93 12.15
CA LEU A 12 -2.69 5.91 11.09
C LEU A 12 -3.31 6.25 9.72
N LEU A 13 -4.46 5.67 9.40
CA LEU A 13 -5.23 5.97 8.18
C LEU A 13 -5.79 7.41 8.19
N ALA A 14 -6.03 7.98 9.37
CA ALA A 14 -6.40 9.39 9.52
C ALA A 14 -5.19 10.36 9.54
N SER A 15 -3.96 9.85 9.57
CA SER A 15 -2.76 10.66 9.71
C SER A 15 -2.48 11.54 8.48
N ALA A 16 -1.84 12.69 8.68
CA ALA A 16 -1.45 13.57 7.59
C ALA A 16 -0.54 12.89 6.56
N PRO A 17 0.46 12.07 6.94
CA PRO A 17 1.25 11.28 6.00
C PRO A 17 0.41 10.37 5.10
N PHE A 18 -0.48 9.55 5.68
CA PHE A 18 -1.31 8.66 4.86
C PHE A 18 -2.29 9.43 3.96
N GLN A 19 -2.84 10.56 4.43
CA GLN A 19 -3.66 11.43 3.57
C GLN A 19 -2.87 11.98 2.38
N ARG A 20 -1.58 12.33 2.52
CA ARG A 20 -0.75 12.72 1.36
C ARG A 20 -0.62 11.57 0.37
N CYS A 21 -0.36 10.36 0.84
CA CYS A 21 -0.24 9.17 -0.02
C CYS A 21 -1.54 8.88 -0.77
N ARG A 22 -2.71 9.13 -0.17
CA ARG A 22 -4.00 9.05 -0.87
C ARG A 22 -4.13 10.08 -2.00
N HIS A 23 -3.63 11.29 -1.80
CA HIS A 23 -3.63 12.33 -2.85
C HIS A 23 -2.62 12.01 -3.96
N GLU A 24 -1.46 11.42 -3.63
CA GLU A 24 -0.51 10.90 -4.63
C GLU A 24 -1.16 9.76 -5.43
N ALA A 25 -1.77 8.80 -4.75
CA ALA A 25 -2.45 7.67 -5.40
C ALA A 25 -3.55 8.13 -6.37
N ALA A 26 -4.35 9.15 -6.01
CA ALA A 26 -5.35 9.70 -6.91
C ALA A 26 -4.75 10.34 -8.19
N ARG A 27 -3.53 10.87 -8.11
CA ARG A 27 -2.80 11.42 -9.27
C ARG A 27 -2.15 10.34 -10.10
N THR A 28 -1.62 9.29 -9.49
CA THR A 28 -0.89 8.23 -10.18
C THR A 28 -1.79 7.13 -10.73
N ALA A 29 -2.99 6.92 -10.18
CA ALA A 29 -3.84 5.76 -10.48
C ALA A 29 -4.25 5.60 -11.95
N ASN A 30 -4.17 6.65 -12.78
CA ASN A 30 -4.53 6.60 -14.20
C ASN A 30 -3.32 6.79 -15.12
N ASP A 31 -2.09 6.76 -14.59
CA ASP A 31 -0.86 6.91 -15.36
C ASP A 31 -0.02 5.62 -15.22
N PRO A 32 -0.03 4.73 -16.22
CA PRO A 32 0.76 3.50 -16.22
C PRO A 32 2.25 3.72 -15.96
N THR A 33 2.82 4.81 -16.46
CA THR A 33 4.26 5.09 -16.31
C THR A 33 4.59 5.49 -14.86
N ALA A 34 3.72 6.29 -14.24
CA ALA A 34 3.86 6.66 -12.84
C ALA A 34 3.68 5.43 -11.91
N LEU A 35 2.78 4.50 -12.26
CA LEU A 35 2.58 3.26 -11.51
C LEU A 35 3.78 2.32 -11.63
N THR A 36 4.36 2.13 -12.82
CA THR A 36 5.62 1.37 -12.98
C THR A 36 6.75 1.99 -12.15
N SER A 37 6.88 3.31 -12.18
CA SER A 37 7.89 4.02 -11.38
C SER A 37 7.70 3.82 -9.87
N LEU A 38 6.45 3.70 -9.40
CA LEU A 38 6.15 3.36 -8.01
C LEU A 38 6.60 1.94 -7.67
N LEU A 39 6.32 0.96 -8.52
CA LEU A 39 6.75 -0.42 -8.33
C LEU A 39 8.28 -0.55 -8.30
N ASP A 40 8.99 0.19 -9.16
CA ASP A 40 10.46 0.23 -9.14
C ASP A 40 10.99 0.78 -7.80
N ARG A 41 10.34 1.81 -7.24
CA ARG A 41 10.69 2.36 -5.93
C ARG A 41 10.45 1.35 -4.81
N VAL A 42 9.36 0.60 -4.86
CA VAL A 42 9.04 -0.46 -3.88
C VAL A 42 10.08 -1.59 -3.96
N ALA A 43 10.46 -2.01 -5.17
CA ALA A 43 11.48 -3.03 -5.37
C ALA A 43 12.88 -2.59 -4.88
N ALA A 44 13.18 -1.30 -4.95
CA ALA A 44 14.43 -0.71 -4.48
C ALA A 44 14.40 -0.30 -2.99
N HIS A 45 13.25 -0.39 -2.32
CA HIS A 45 13.12 0.04 -0.93
C HIS A 45 13.81 -0.96 0.00
N GLU A 46 14.86 -0.49 0.69
CA GLU A 46 15.61 -1.29 1.66
C GLU A 46 14.94 -1.21 3.04
N PHE A 47 14.29 -2.29 3.45
CA PHE A 47 13.78 -2.44 4.81
C PHE A 47 14.97 -2.51 5.78
N GLY A 48 15.04 -1.63 6.77
CA GLY A 48 16.21 -1.35 7.62
C GLY A 48 16.78 -2.51 8.46
N ILE A 49 16.33 -3.76 8.24
CA ILE A 49 16.77 -4.97 8.96
C ILE A 49 17.15 -6.12 8.01
N GLY A 50 17.39 -5.82 6.73
CA GLY A 50 17.64 -6.79 5.66
C GLY A 50 16.46 -6.83 4.69
N GLN A 51 16.61 -7.54 3.57
CA GLN A 51 15.45 -7.92 2.75
C GLN A 51 14.36 -8.44 3.71
N LEU A 52 13.08 -8.35 3.34
CA LEU A 52 12.01 -9.05 4.05
C LEU A 52 11.86 -10.49 3.49
N PRO A 53 12.86 -11.41 3.42
CA PRO A 53 12.55 -12.78 3.07
C PRO A 53 11.92 -13.41 4.32
N ASP A 54 10.74 -14.01 4.14
CA ASP A 54 10.06 -14.89 5.11
C ASP A 54 9.20 -14.28 6.23
N THR A 55 8.73 -13.04 6.13
CA THR A 55 7.63 -12.58 7.00
C THR A 55 6.35 -12.34 6.22
N ARG A 56 5.19 -12.45 6.89
CA ARG A 56 3.86 -12.18 6.32
C ARG A 56 3.77 -10.83 5.60
N GLY A 57 4.63 -9.86 5.94
CA GLY A 57 4.70 -8.55 5.27
C GLY A 57 5.19 -8.64 3.82
N GLY A 58 6.13 -9.53 3.49
CA GLY A 58 6.59 -9.72 2.10
C GLY A 58 5.47 -10.21 1.18
N ILE A 59 4.60 -11.09 1.69
CA ILE A 59 3.43 -11.58 0.95
C ILE A 59 2.46 -10.42 0.67
N ASP A 60 2.20 -9.55 1.66
CA ASP A 60 1.32 -8.39 1.49
C ASP A 60 1.89 -7.40 0.44
N ILE A 61 3.21 -7.24 0.35
CA ILE A 61 3.88 -6.47 -0.71
C ILE A 61 3.68 -7.10 -2.08
N ASP A 62 3.94 -8.40 -2.22
CA ASP A 62 3.78 -9.10 -3.50
C ASP A 62 2.34 -9.01 -4.02
N ILE A 63 1.36 -9.14 -3.12
CA ILE A 63 -0.07 -9.00 -3.47
C ILE A 63 -0.36 -7.57 -3.93
N ALA A 64 0.12 -6.56 -3.19
CA ALA A 64 -0.10 -5.16 -3.54
C ALA A 64 0.51 -4.82 -4.90
N CYS A 65 1.73 -5.28 -5.17
CA CYS A 65 2.39 -5.13 -6.47
C CYS A 65 1.58 -5.80 -7.59
N ALA A 66 1.13 -7.05 -7.39
CA ALA A 66 0.35 -7.78 -8.37
C ALA A 66 -1.01 -7.10 -8.70
N VAL A 67 -1.66 -6.49 -7.71
CA VAL A 67 -2.88 -5.69 -7.94
C VAL A 67 -2.60 -4.48 -8.82
N VAL A 68 -1.48 -3.79 -8.59
CA VAL A 68 -1.09 -2.63 -9.41
C VAL A 68 -0.66 -3.05 -10.81
N ASP A 69 0.07 -4.15 -10.97
CA ASP A 69 0.42 -4.70 -12.29
C ASP A 69 -0.81 -5.06 -13.12
N ALA A 70 -1.81 -5.70 -12.50
CA ALA A 70 -3.08 -5.99 -13.17
C ALA A 70 -3.80 -4.70 -13.61
N HIS A 71 -3.80 -3.68 -12.76
CA HIS A 71 -4.38 -2.37 -13.08
C HIS A 71 -3.66 -1.66 -14.22
N ILE A 72 -2.32 -1.72 -14.26
CA ILE A 72 -1.52 -1.23 -15.39
C ILE A 72 -1.93 -1.94 -16.70
N ALA A 73 -2.12 -3.26 -16.65
CA ALA A 73 -2.54 -4.03 -17.82
C ALA A 73 -3.93 -3.60 -18.31
N GLU A 74 -4.90 -3.39 -17.40
CA GLU A 74 -6.25 -2.88 -17.74
C GLU A 74 -6.18 -1.49 -18.40
N LEU A 75 -5.40 -0.56 -17.82
CA LEU A 75 -5.21 0.79 -18.38
C LEU A 75 -4.61 0.74 -19.80
N ASN A 76 -3.61 -0.12 -20.03
CA ASN A 76 -2.98 -0.26 -21.34
C ASN A 76 -3.88 -0.95 -22.37
N ALA A 77 -4.77 -1.85 -21.93
CA ALA A 77 -5.77 -2.49 -22.77
C ALA A 77 -6.91 -1.52 -23.16
N GLY A 78 -7.07 -0.42 -22.41
CA GLY A 78 -8.19 0.50 -22.57
C GLY A 78 -9.50 -0.04 -22.02
N ASP A 79 -9.43 -1.05 -21.14
CA ASP A 79 -10.60 -1.65 -20.51
C ASP A 79 -11.10 -0.74 -19.39
N GLY A 80 -12.43 -0.60 -19.29
CA GLY A 80 -13.06 0.19 -18.24
C GLY A 80 -13.09 -0.58 -16.91
N THR A 81 -12.30 -0.17 -15.94
CA THR A 81 -12.34 -0.72 -14.57
C THR A 81 -13.63 -0.28 -13.85
N SER A 82 -14.26 -1.18 -13.09
CA SER A 82 -15.43 -0.80 -12.28
C SER A 82 -15.05 0.23 -11.20
N ALA A 83 -15.95 1.16 -10.86
CA ALA A 83 -15.68 2.20 -9.86
C ALA A 83 -15.25 1.66 -8.47
N ILE A 84 -15.72 0.46 -8.10
CA ILE A 84 -15.35 -0.19 -6.84
C ILE A 84 -13.94 -0.81 -6.94
N ALA A 85 -13.60 -1.42 -8.07
CA ALA A 85 -12.27 -1.95 -8.32
C ALA A 85 -11.23 -0.81 -8.40
N ASP A 86 -11.58 0.32 -9.03
CA ASP A 86 -10.76 1.53 -9.08
C ASP A 86 -10.54 2.12 -7.67
N ALA A 87 -11.58 2.21 -6.83
CA ALA A 87 -11.45 2.69 -5.46
C ALA A 87 -10.55 1.78 -4.59
N ARG A 88 -10.67 0.45 -4.73
CA ARG A 88 -9.81 -0.52 -4.02
C ARG A 88 -8.36 -0.46 -4.50
N CYS A 89 -8.14 -0.38 -5.81
CA CYS A 89 -6.82 -0.24 -6.39
C CYS A 89 -6.12 1.04 -5.90
N ARG A 90 -6.84 2.17 -5.85
CA ARG A 90 -6.32 3.43 -5.28
C ARG A 90 -5.88 3.31 -3.82
N LEU A 91 -6.54 2.48 -3.01
CA LEU A 91 -6.10 2.22 -1.65
C LEU A 91 -4.80 1.44 -1.60
N VAL A 92 -4.63 0.44 -2.47
CA VAL A 92 -3.37 -0.31 -2.61
C VAL A 92 -2.24 0.61 -3.07
N ILE A 93 -2.50 1.46 -4.07
CA ILE A 93 -1.53 2.45 -4.56
C ILE A 93 -1.14 3.43 -3.43
N ALA A 94 -2.09 3.88 -2.61
CA ALA A 94 -1.80 4.74 -1.47
C ALA A 94 -0.94 4.04 -0.41
N ALA A 95 -1.20 2.76 -0.13
CA ALA A 95 -0.40 1.96 0.79
C ALA A 95 1.03 1.79 0.28
N LEU A 96 1.22 1.55 -1.02
CA LEU A 96 2.55 1.46 -1.62
C LEU A 96 3.30 2.81 -1.59
N HIS A 97 2.61 3.94 -1.83
CA HIS A 97 3.23 5.25 -1.64
C HIS A 97 3.66 5.50 -0.21
N TYR A 98 2.87 5.04 0.77
CA TYR A 98 3.18 5.14 2.18
C TYR A 98 4.43 4.35 2.54
N LEU A 99 4.49 3.08 2.11
CA LEU A 99 5.65 2.17 2.25
C LEU A 99 6.98 2.74 1.74
N VAL A 100 6.96 3.69 0.80
CA VAL A 100 8.17 4.29 0.22
C VAL A 100 8.30 5.79 0.48
N ASP A 101 7.47 6.35 1.36
CA ASP A 101 7.57 7.75 1.79
C ASP A 101 8.50 7.85 3.00
N LYS A 102 9.69 8.41 2.79
CA LYS A 102 10.69 8.68 3.85
C LYS A 102 10.25 9.73 4.88
N ASN A 103 9.02 10.24 4.79
CA ASN A 103 8.39 11.19 5.72
C ASN A 103 7.07 10.64 6.28
N ASP A 104 7.03 9.33 6.48
CA ASP A 104 5.98 8.59 7.17
C ASP A 104 5.89 8.94 8.67
N VAL A 105 4.97 8.27 9.38
CA VAL A 105 4.69 8.56 10.79
C VAL A 105 5.81 8.07 11.70
N ILE A 106 6.47 6.97 11.35
CA ILE A 106 7.57 6.39 12.11
C ILE A 106 8.77 6.24 11.19
N PRO A 107 9.82 7.05 11.35
CA PRO A 107 10.99 6.99 10.47
C PRO A 107 11.56 5.57 10.31
N ASP A 108 11.79 5.18 9.06
CA ASP A 108 12.38 3.90 8.63
C ASP A 108 13.71 3.51 9.31
N ASP A 109 14.43 4.49 9.88
CA ASP A 109 15.70 4.30 10.60
C ASP A 109 15.52 3.81 12.05
N LEU A 110 14.28 3.72 12.52
CA LEU A 110 13.93 3.14 13.81
C LEU A 110 13.60 1.64 13.67
N PRO A 111 13.91 0.80 14.68
CA PRO A 111 13.58 -0.63 14.68
C PRO A 111 12.09 -0.95 14.47
N GLU A 112 11.22 0.02 14.69
CA GLU A 112 9.76 -0.07 14.59
C GLU A 112 9.19 0.65 13.35
N GLY A 113 10.03 1.32 12.55
CA GLY A 113 9.61 2.17 11.41
C GLY A 113 8.83 1.44 10.32
N HIS A 114 9.01 0.12 10.20
CA HIS A 114 8.35 -0.69 9.17
C HIS A 114 7.02 -1.31 9.64
N VAL A 115 6.64 -1.14 10.92
CA VAL A 115 5.49 -1.84 11.50
C VAL A 115 4.17 -1.22 11.06
N ASP A 116 4.11 0.11 10.98
CA ASP A 116 2.93 0.85 10.54
C ASP A 116 2.71 0.70 9.03
N ASP A 117 3.78 0.72 8.25
CA ASP A 117 3.76 0.42 6.81
C ASP A 117 3.16 -0.94 6.47
N VAL A 118 3.68 -2.00 7.10
CA VAL A 118 3.17 -3.36 6.89
C VAL A 118 1.72 -3.50 7.36
N ALA A 119 1.32 -2.77 8.41
CA ALA A 119 -0.07 -2.76 8.88
C ALA A 119 -1.02 -2.10 7.88
N VAL A 120 -0.64 -0.97 7.29
CA VAL A 120 -1.40 -0.28 6.23
C VAL A 120 -1.51 -1.15 4.99
N LEU A 121 -0.41 -1.78 4.59
CA LEU A 121 -0.36 -2.62 3.41
C LEU A 121 -1.24 -3.86 3.56
N ARG A 122 -1.14 -4.56 4.71
CA ARG A 122 -2.02 -5.69 5.02
C ARG A 122 -3.48 -5.30 5.02
N TRP A 123 -3.82 -4.15 5.60
CA TRP A 123 -5.19 -3.66 5.58
C TRP A 123 -5.66 -3.38 4.13
N ALA A 124 -4.84 -2.73 3.32
CA ALA A 124 -5.18 -2.41 1.94
C ALA A 124 -5.34 -3.65 1.06
N THR A 125 -4.48 -4.66 1.20
CA THR A 125 -4.60 -5.94 0.47
C THR A 125 -5.85 -6.72 0.89
N HIS A 126 -6.21 -6.69 2.18
CA HIS A 126 -7.45 -7.27 2.69
C HIS A 126 -8.70 -6.62 2.08
N VAL A 127 -8.74 -5.28 2.08
CA VAL A 127 -9.82 -4.50 1.46
C VAL A 127 -9.89 -4.74 -0.05
N ALA A 128 -8.75 -4.87 -0.73
CA ALA A 128 -8.68 -5.14 -2.17
C ALA A 128 -9.28 -6.51 -2.52
N ARG A 129 -9.06 -7.52 -1.68
CA ARG A 129 -9.67 -8.86 -1.80
C ARG A 129 -11.18 -8.87 -1.54
N GLY A 130 -11.74 -7.79 -1.02
CA GLY A 130 -13.15 -7.70 -0.67
C GLY A 130 -13.51 -8.48 0.59
N GLU A 131 -12.50 -8.87 1.39
CA GLU A 131 -12.71 -9.47 2.69
C GLU A 131 -12.99 -8.35 3.70
N ALA A 132 -14.03 -8.50 4.51
CA ALA A 132 -14.25 -7.61 5.65
C ALA A 132 -13.11 -7.85 6.66
N PRO A 133 -12.46 -6.82 7.23
CA PRO A 133 -11.48 -7.03 8.29
C PRO A 133 -12.14 -7.88 9.39
N ALA A 134 -11.51 -8.99 9.74
CA ALA A 134 -12.04 -9.91 10.74
C ALA A 134 -12.25 -9.14 12.06
N GLU A 135 -13.50 -9.11 12.54
CA GLU A 135 -13.92 -8.47 13.79
C GLU A 135 -13.27 -9.12 15.03
#